data_AF-A0A6I5CK91-F1
#
_entry.id   AF-A0A6I5CK91-F1
#
_cell.length_a   1.000
_cell.length_b   1.000
_cell.length_c   1.000
_cell.angle_alpha   90.00
_cell.angle_beta   90.00
_cell.angle_gamma   90.00
#
_symmetry.space_group_name_H-M   'P 1'
#
loop_
_entity.id
_entity.type
_entity.pdbx_description
1 polymer ?
#
loop_
_entity_poly.entity_id
_entity_poly.type
_entity_poly.pdbx_seq_one_letter_code
_entity_poly.pdbx_strand_id
1 'polypeptide(L)' 'MSPLRTESRGIRRVAVVGGARIPFARSDGPYATAGDQEMLTAALDGLAERYGLQE' A
#
# COMPACT_ATOMS: atom_id res chain seq x y z
N MET A 1 -20.87 -17.83 32.44
CA MET A 1 -19.85 -18.25 31.45
C MET A 1 -20.53 -18.25 30.09
N SER A 2 -20.51 -17.10 29.40
CA SER A 2 -21.19 -16.96 28.09
C SER A 2 -20.40 -17.71 27.02
N PRO A 3 -21.07 -18.45 26.11
CA PRO A 3 -20.38 -19.11 25.01
C PRO A 3 -19.81 -18.05 24.08
N LEU A 4 -18.51 -18.15 23.78
CA LEU A 4 -17.89 -17.45 22.65
C LEU A 4 -18.62 -17.92 21.39
N ARG A 5 -19.28 -17.01 20.69
CA ARG A 5 -19.89 -17.29 19.39
C ARG A 5 -18.79 -17.67 18.42
N THR A 6 -18.60 -18.97 18.21
CA THR A 6 -17.92 -19.47 17.01
C THR A 6 -18.92 -19.32 15.87
N GLU A 7 -18.98 -18.13 15.28
CA GLU A 7 -19.57 -18.00 13.95
C GLU A 7 -18.66 -18.75 12.97
N SER A 8 -19.24 -19.60 12.13
CA SER A 8 -18.55 -20.15 10.98
C SER A 8 -18.12 -18.95 10.13
N ARG A 9 -16.86 -18.55 10.25
CA ARG A 9 -16.35 -17.43 9.47
C ARG A 9 -16.25 -17.90 8.03
N GLY A 10 -17.34 -17.69 7.29
CA GLY A 10 -17.36 -17.85 5.84
C GLY A 10 -16.19 -17.07 5.24
N ILE A 11 -15.75 -17.48 4.06
CA ILE A 11 -14.60 -16.87 3.39
C ILE A 11 -14.79 -15.34 3.35
N ARG A 12 -13.91 -14.61 4.03
CA ARG A 12 -13.90 -13.15 4.00
C ARG A 12 -13.40 -12.72 2.63
N ARG A 13 -14.30 -12.19 1.82
CA ARG A 13 -13.95 -11.64 0.51
C ARG A 13 -13.07 -10.41 0.72
N VAL A 14 -11.95 -10.39 0.01
CA VAL A 14 -11.00 -9.28 -0.01
C VAL A 14 -10.76 -8.87 -1.46
N ALA A 15 -10.43 -7.61 -1.68
CA ALA A 15 -10.12 -7.08 -3.01
C ALA A 15 -8.92 -6.13 -2.91
N VAL A 16 -8.16 -6.03 -4.00
CA VAL A 16 -7.15 -4.99 -4.19
C VAL A 16 -7.85 -3.80 -4.83
N VAL A 17 -7.95 -2.70 -4.08
CA VAL A 17 -8.69 -1.49 -4.51
C VAL A 17 -7.84 -0.61 -5.43
N GLY A 18 -6.50 -0.66 -5.26
CA GLY A 18 -5.60 0.15 -6.04
C GLY A 18 -4.13 -0.24 -5.85
N GLY A 19 -3.28 0.31 -6.72
CA GLY A 19 -1.83 0.20 -6.65
C GLY A 19 -1.15 1.39 -7.32
N ALA A 20 0.01 1.76 -6.78
CA ALA A 20 0.89 2.80 -7.30
C ALA A 20 2.35 2.40 -7.08
N ARG A 21 3.26 2.94 -7.89
CA ARG A 21 4.70 2.71 -7.80
C ARG A 21 5.46 3.93 -8.30
N ILE A 22 6.70 4.08 -7.85
CA ILE A 22 7.65 4.96 -8.51
C ILE A 22 8.08 4.38 -9.88
N PRO A 23 8.52 5.22 -10.83
CA PRO A 23 9.21 4.77 -12.03
C PRO A 23 10.36 3.81 -11.71
N PHE A 24 10.65 2.89 -12.63
CA PHE A 24 11.84 2.07 -12.46
C PHE A 24 13.07 2.85 -12.93
N ALA A 25 14.13 2.81 -12.13
CA ALA A 25 15.40 3.40 -12.44
C ALA A 25 16.51 2.35 -12.34
N ARG A 26 17.57 2.52 -13.12
CA ARG A 26 18.82 1.77 -12.92
C ARG A 26 19.49 2.27 -11.63
N SER A 27 20.23 1.39 -10.94
CA SER A 27 21.20 1.77 -9.92
C SER A 27 22.14 2.86 -10.45
N ASP A 28 22.52 3.78 -9.57
CA ASP A 28 23.30 4.99 -9.90
C ASP A 28 22.63 5.94 -10.92
N GLY A 29 21.31 5.81 -11.12
CA GLY A 29 20.49 6.65 -11.99
C GLY A 29 19.70 7.74 -11.25
N PRO A 30 18.46 8.06 -11.67
CA PRO A 30 17.65 9.15 -11.12
C PRO A 30 17.39 9.11 -9.59
N TYR A 31 17.51 7.95 -8.95
CA TYR A 31 17.34 7.79 -7.51
C TYR A 31 18.66 7.51 -6.78
N ALA A 32 19.82 7.73 -7.42
CA ALA A 32 21.12 7.40 -6.85
C ALA A 32 21.40 8.06 -5.49
N THR A 33 20.84 9.24 -5.25
CA THR A 33 21.01 10.01 -4.02
C THR A 33 19.76 10.01 -3.14
N ALA A 34 18.68 9.34 -3.56
CA ALA A 34 17.44 9.28 -2.82
C ALA A 34 17.48 8.18 -1.77
N GLY A 35 16.86 8.42 -0.61
CA GLY A 35 16.72 7.39 0.42
C GLY A 35 15.58 6.42 0.10
N ASP A 36 15.67 5.18 0.60
CA ASP A 36 14.57 4.20 0.47
C ASP A 36 13.25 4.72 1.06
N GLN A 37 13.34 5.47 2.16
CA GLN A 37 12.18 6.09 2.79
C GLN A 37 11.54 7.14 1.87
N GLU A 38 12.34 7.97 1.19
CA GLU A 38 11.83 8.97 0.26
C GLU A 38 11.11 8.31 -0.91
N MET A 39 11.70 7.25 -1.47
CA MET A 39 11.09 6.47 -2.55
C MET A 39 9.79 5.77 -2.11
N LEU A 40 9.77 5.22 -0.91
CA LEU A 40 8.57 4.60 -0.33
C LEU A 40 7.48 5.65 -0.10
N THR A 41 7.82 6.80 0.46
CA THR A 41 6.88 7.91 0.68
C THR A 41 6.29 8.37 -0.65
N ALA A 42 7.10 8.57 -1.69
CA ALA A 42 6.61 8.95 -3.02
C ALA A 42 5.61 7.92 -3.60
N ALA A 43 5.82 6.63 -3.36
CA ALA A 43 4.87 5.60 -3.78
C ALA A 43 3.55 5.65 -3.00
N LEU A 44 3.60 5.93 -1.70
CA LEU A 44 2.41 6.04 -0.83
C LEU A 44 1.63 7.33 -1.11
N ASP A 45 2.31 8.46 -1.31
CA ASP A 45 1.68 9.74 -1.66
C ASP A 45 0.91 9.60 -2.98
N GLY A 46 1.56 9.04 -4.00
CA GLY A 46 0.91 8.79 -5.30
C GLY A 46 -0.24 7.78 -5.23
N LEU A 47 -0.19 6.81 -4.30
CA LEU A 47 -1.32 5.93 -4.03
C LEU A 47 -2.48 6.72 -3.42
N ALA A 48 -2.20 7.49 -2.36
CA ALA A 48 -3.22 8.23 -1.64
C ALA A 48 -3.89 9.28 -2.52
N GLU A 49 -3.12 10.01 -3.33
CA GLU A 49 -3.65 11.01 -4.28
C GLU A 49 -4.52 10.36 -5.35
N ARG A 50 -4.04 9.27 -5.98
CA ARG A 50 -4.75 8.61 -7.08
C ARG A 50 -6.09 8.01 -6.68
N TYR A 51 -6.21 7.53 -5.44
CA TYR A 51 -7.41 6.85 -4.94
C TYR A 51 -8.17 7.66 -3.90
N GLY A 52 -7.77 8.93 -3.65
CA GLY A 52 -8.45 9.81 -2.70
C GLY A 52 -8.44 9.28 -1.26
N LEU A 53 -7.32 8.72 -0.81
CA LEU A 53 -7.18 8.10 0.54
C LEU A 53 -6.59 9.07 1.58
N GLN A 54 -6.64 10.37 1.28
CA GLN A 54 -6.12 11.46 2.11
C GLN A 54 -7.29 11.97 2.94
N GLU A 55 -7.47 11.43 4.14
CA GLU A 55 -8.50 11.83 5.11
C GLU A 55 -7.90 12.71 6.21
#